data_AF-A0A523X824-F1
#
_entry.id   AF-A0A523X824-F1
#
_cell.length_a   1.000
_cell.length_b   1.000
_cell.length_c   1.000
_cell.angle_alpha   90.00
_cell.angle_beta   90.00
_cell.angle_gamma   90.00
#
_symmetry.space_group_name_H-M   'P 1'
#
loop_
_entity.id
_entity.type
_entity.pdbx_description
1 polymer ?
#
loop_
_entity_poly.entity_id
_entity_poly.type
_entity_poly.pdbx_seq_one_letter_code
_entity_poly.pdbx_strand_id
1 'polypeptide(L)'
;MRRLLRVNLSSGVIREEDIPNEVAEAFVGGRGFGAKYVYDEISPGIDPLGRENKLLLGTGPLAGTSAQSLSKWLVATKSPLTGTYTRSYGGGDFGAWLKWAGFEFIIIEDKAAKPVYLHIKDGKYEIRDAGAIWGKTTGQAQAYLKKEHGARARMVCIGPAAEKLVRYAGIFSGRRAAGRGGTGTVMASKNLKAIVIEANRGETLANPEEFKKLVRQQVKGYKEGLGFDVFRDYGTVM
;
A
#
# COMPACT_ATOMS: atom_id res chain seq x y z
N MET A 1 19.28 5.89 -1.23
CA MET A 1 18.27 6.80 -1.81
C MET A 1 16.90 6.18 -1.66
N ARG A 2 15.87 6.99 -1.40
CA ARG A 2 14.48 6.53 -1.26
C ARG A 2 13.82 6.57 -2.64
N ARG A 3 13.15 5.51 -3.05
CA ARG A 3 12.57 5.38 -4.38
C ARG A 3 11.06 5.16 -4.34
N LEU A 4 10.38 5.57 -5.40
CA LEU A 4 9.01 5.17 -5.70
C LEU A 4 8.95 4.43 -7.04
N LEU A 5 7.90 3.63 -7.23
CA LEU A 5 7.59 2.97 -8.50
C LEU A 5 6.39 3.66 -9.14
N ARG A 6 6.58 4.27 -10.32
CA ARG A 6 5.50 4.87 -11.10
C ARG A 6 5.03 3.90 -12.19
N VAL A 7 3.73 3.69 -12.26
CA VAL A 7 3.10 2.71 -13.14
C VAL A 7 1.97 3.36 -13.91
N ASN A 8 2.14 3.53 -15.22
CA ASN A 8 1.07 3.96 -16.11
C ASN A 8 0.37 2.73 -16.69
N LEU A 9 -0.88 2.51 -16.31
CA LEU A 9 -1.62 1.31 -16.70
C LEU A 9 -2.12 1.34 -18.15
N SER A 10 -2.19 2.50 -18.78
CA SER A 10 -2.63 2.63 -20.17
C SER A 10 -1.49 2.33 -21.15
N SER A 11 -0.29 2.87 -20.90
CA SER A 11 0.89 2.64 -21.75
C SER A 11 1.68 1.38 -21.35
N GLY A 12 1.46 0.87 -20.13
CA GLY A 12 2.24 -0.24 -19.57
C GLY A 12 3.65 0.17 -19.09
N VAL A 13 3.98 1.47 -19.14
CA VAL A 13 5.29 1.97 -18.71
C VAL A 13 5.40 1.92 -17.19
N ILE A 14 6.49 1.32 -16.71
CA ILE A 14 6.84 1.21 -15.30
C ILE A 14 8.23 1.83 -15.11
N ARG A 15 8.39 2.76 -14.17
CA ARG A 15 9.65 3.47 -13.91
C ARG A 15 9.92 3.59 -12.43
N GLU A 16 11.19 3.47 -12.07
CA GLU A 16 11.68 3.85 -10.74
C GLU A 16 12.01 5.34 -10.75
N GLU A 17 11.63 6.03 -9.68
CA GLU A 17 11.94 7.45 -9.48
C GLU A 17 12.56 7.64 -8.09
N ASP A 18 13.64 8.42 -8.03
CA ASP A 18 14.19 8.86 -6.76
C ASP A 18 13.28 9.91 -6.13
N ILE A 19 13.06 9.79 -4.82
CA ILE A 19 12.37 10.79 -4.03
C ILE A 19 13.42 11.83 -3.62
N PRO A 20 13.25 13.13 -3.98
CA PRO A 20 14.20 14.17 -3.62
C PRO A 20 14.44 14.23 -2.12
N ASN A 21 15.69 14.51 -1.72
CA ASN A 21 16.04 14.55 -0.30
C ASN A 21 15.25 15.64 0.43
N GLU A 22 15.00 16.81 -0.17
CA GLU A 22 14.18 17.84 0.46
C GLU A 22 12.75 17.35 0.74
N VAL A 23 12.18 16.52 -0.15
CA VAL A 23 10.86 15.91 0.07
C VAL A 23 10.94 14.87 1.17
N ALA A 24 11.98 14.03 1.17
CA ALA A 24 12.19 13.00 2.16
C ALA A 24 12.33 13.56 3.58
N GLU A 25 13.04 14.68 3.74
CA GLU A 25 13.24 15.38 5.01
C GLU A 25 11.98 16.13 5.45
N ALA A 26 11.36 16.90 4.55
CA ALA A 26 10.19 17.72 4.90
C ALA A 26 8.94 16.88 5.20
N PHE A 27 8.77 15.73 4.53
CA PHE A 27 7.54 14.94 4.61
C PHE A 27 7.71 13.59 5.30
N VAL A 28 8.95 13.19 5.63
CA VAL A 28 9.33 11.98 6.40
C VAL A 28 9.03 10.65 5.72
N GLY A 29 7.85 10.48 5.12
CA GLY A 29 7.34 9.26 4.50
C GLY A 29 5.85 9.07 4.75
N GLY A 30 5.30 7.93 4.35
CA GLY A 30 3.93 7.56 4.67
C GLY A 30 2.91 8.66 4.31
N ARG A 31 2.16 9.15 5.31
CA ARG A 31 1.14 10.19 5.10
C ARG A 31 1.71 11.41 4.38
N GLY A 32 2.91 11.84 4.77
CA GLY A 32 3.51 13.07 4.26
C GLY A 32 3.73 12.99 2.76
N PHE A 33 4.34 11.90 2.28
CA PHE A 33 4.50 11.66 0.84
C PHE A 33 3.14 11.55 0.15
N GLY A 34 2.19 10.79 0.72
CA GLY A 34 0.85 10.70 0.16
C GLY A 34 0.15 12.07 0.03
N ALA A 35 0.36 13.00 0.98
CA ALA A 35 -0.18 14.35 0.90
C ALA A 35 0.56 15.20 -0.14
N LYS A 36 1.90 15.19 -0.14
CA LYS A 36 2.75 15.94 -1.09
C LYS A 36 2.43 15.58 -2.54
N TYR A 37 2.53 14.30 -2.88
CA TYR A 37 2.32 13.85 -4.25
C TYR A 37 0.86 13.99 -4.72
N VAL A 38 -0.13 13.81 -3.84
CA VAL A 38 -1.52 14.12 -4.22
C VAL A 38 -1.69 15.63 -4.47
N TYR A 39 -1.12 16.49 -3.64
CA TYR A 39 -1.21 17.94 -3.80
C TYR A 39 -0.54 18.41 -5.09
N ASP A 40 0.65 17.90 -5.41
CA ASP A 40 1.39 18.32 -6.60
C ASP A 40 0.82 17.75 -7.89
N GLU A 41 0.35 16.50 -7.88
CA GLU A 41 0.11 15.74 -9.11
C GLU A 41 -1.37 15.48 -9.41
N ILE A 42 -2.29 15.84 -8.52
CA ILE A 42 -3.72 15.65 -8.72
C ILE A 42 -4.44 17.00 -8.72
N SER A 43 -4.81 17.44 -9.92
CA SER A 43 -5.50 18.72 -10.10
C SER A 43 -6.82 18.80 -9.34
N PRO A 44 -7.18 19.99 -8.83
CA PRO A 44 -8.53 20.22 -8.30
C PRO A 44 -9.58 20.02 -9.41
N GLY A 45 -10.81 19.70 -9.01
CA GLY A 45 -11.93 19.57 -9.97
C GLY A 45 -12.03 18.27 -10.78
N ILE A 46 -10.95 17.48 -10.91
CA ILE A 46 -11.00 16.21 -11.67
C ILE A 46 -12.05 15.23 -11.13
N ASP A 47 -12.56 14.34 -11.99
CA ASP A 47 -13.36 13.19 -11.55
C ASP A 47 -12.50 12.23 -10.72
N PRO A 48 -12.86 11.91 -9.45
CA PRO A 48 -12.15 10.91 -8.65
C PRO A 48 -12.09 9.50 -9.28
N LEU A 49 -12.98 9.16 -10.21
CA LEU A 49 -12.93 7.88 -10.94
C LEU A 49 -12.30 7.99 -12.33
N GLY A 50 -11.94 9.20 -12.75
CA GLY A 50 -11.31 9.51 -14.02
C GLY A 50 -9.85 9.03 -14.12
N ARG A 51 -9.32 9.05 -15.35
CA ARG A 51 -7.93 8.64 -15.66
C ARG A 51 -6.90 9.54 -14.97
N GLU A 52 -7.23 10.81 -14.79
CA GLU A 52 -6.38 11.85 -14.20
C GLU A 52 -6.13 11.65 -12.71
N ASN A 53 -7.03 10.96 -11.99
CA ASN A 53 -6.81 10.68 -10.57
C ASN A 53 -5.67 9.67 -10.43
N LYS A 54 -4.83 9.80 -9.40
CA LYS A 54 -3.74 8.88 -9.11
C LYS A 54 -4.03 8.09 -7.84
N LEU A 55 -3.61 6.84 -7.80
CA LEU A 55 -3.72 5.99 -6.62
C LEU A 55 -2.31 5.71 -6.09
N LEU A 56 -2.02 6.21 -4.89
CA LEU A 56 -0.71 6.06 -4.28
C LEU A 56 -0.81 5.03 -3.16
N LEU A 57 -0.04 3.95 -3.24
CA LEU A 57 0.11 2.98 -2.16
C LEU A 57 1.51 3.08 -1.59
N GLY A 58 1.64 3.19 -0.28
CA GLY A 58 2.97 3.30 0.32
C GLY A 58 3.02 3.00 1.80
N THR A 59 4.16 3.29 2.39
CA THR A 59 4.42 3.01 3.80
C THR A 59 5.34 4.07 4.44
N GLY A 60 5.57 3.94 5.75
CA GLY A 60 6.43 4.84 6.52
C GLY A 60 7.90 4.38 6.54
N PRO A 61 8.84 5.24 6.98
CA PRO A 61 10.27 4.95 6.97
C PRO A 61 10.66 3.73 7.81
N LEU A 62 9.91 3.45 8.88
CA LEU A 62 10.18 2.36 9.82
C LEU A 62 9.54 1.02 9.40
N ALA A 63 8.76 0.98 8.32
CA ALA A 63 8.25 -0.28 7.81
C ALA A 63 9.39 -1.15 7.27
N GLY A 64 9.28 -2.46 7.49
CA GLY A 64 10.34 -3.41 7.12
C GLY A 64 11.50 -3.51 8.12
N THR A 65 11.48 -2.71 9.18
CA THR A 65 12.44 -2.81 10.29
C THR A 65 11.96 -3.75 11.39
N SER A 66 12.81 -3.99 12.39
CA SER A 66 12.45 -4.72 13.62
C SER A 66 11.58 -3.94 14.62
N ALA A 67 11.24 -2.68 14.35
CA ALA A 67 10.37 -1.90 15.23
C ALA A 67 8.93 -2.43 15.26
N GLN A 68 8.34 -2.47 16.44
CA GLN A 68 7.06 -3.13 16.68
C GLN A 68 5.87 -2.24 16.31
N SER A 69 4.89 -2.82 15.60
CA SER A 69 3.65 -2.16 15.17
C SER A 69 3.80 -1.06 14.10
N LEU A 70 4.94 -1.01 13.40
CA LEU A 70 5.27 0.06 12.43
C LEU A 70 5.28 -0.38 10.95
N SER A 71 4.71 -1.55 10.63
CA SER A 71 4.61 -2.08 9.26
C SER A 71 3.36 -1.63 8.47
N LYS A 72 2.65 -0.61 8.95
CA LYS A 72 1.41 -0.14 8.31
C LYS A 72 1.67 0.32 6.88
N TRP A 73 0.75 -0.02 5.98
CA TRP A 73 0.69 0.56 4.64
C TRP A 73 -0.51 1.51 4.57
N LEU A 74 -0.50 2.38 3.58
CA LEU A 74 -1.58 3.32 3.34
C LEU A 74 -1.84 3.48 1.86
N VAL A 75 -3.02 4.03 1.57
CA VAL A 75 -3.43 4.47 0.25
C VAL A 75 -3.84 5.91 0.32
N ALA A 76 -3.36 6.74 -0.60
CA ALA A 76 -3.71 8.14 -0.76
C ALA A 76 -4.19 8.43 -2.18
N THR A 77 -5.25 9.23 -2.31
CA THR A 77 -5.87 9.61 -3.59
C THR A 77 -6.93 10.70 -3.37
N LYS A 78 -7.54 11.21 -4.44
CA LYS A 78 -8.81 11.95 -4.37
C LYS A 78 -9.96 10.96 -4.19
N SER A 79 -10.79 11.15 -3.18
CA SER A 79 -11.86 10.23 -2.81
C SER A 79 -13.08 10.36 -3.73
N PRO A 80 -13.65 9.24 -4.23
CA PRO A 80 -14.94 9.24 -4.91
C PRO A 80 -16.12 9.35 -3.93
N LEU A 81 -15.89 9.23 -2.62
CA LEU A 81 -16.92 9.40 -1.61
C LEU A 81 -17.08 10.87 -1.21
N THR A 82 -15.96 11.57 -1.02
CA THR A 82 -15.97 12.94 -0.47
C THR A 82 -15.56 14.00 -1.47
N GLY A 83 -14.96 13.64 -2.60
CA GLY A 83 -14.39 14.58 -3.56
C GLY A 83 -13.08 15.24 -3.11
N THR A 84 -12.57 14.89 -1.93
CA THR A 84 -11.37 15.50 -1.31
C THR A 84 -10.21 14.51 -1.20
N TYR A 85 -9.05 14.99 -0.75
CA TYR A 85 -7.96 14.11 -0.30
C TYR A 85 -8.47 13.06 0.70
N THR A 86 -8.12 11.80 0.45
CA THR A 86 -8.30 10.71 1.42
C THR A 86 -6.98 9.99 1.65
N ARG A 87 -6.87 9.44 2.85
CA ARG A 87 -5.86 8.46 3.23
C ARG A 87 -6.52 7.34 4.01
N SER A 88 -6.17 6.11 3.68
CA SER A 88 -6.66 4.94 4.41
C SER A 88 -5.53 3.99 4.70
N TYR A 89 -5.48 3.47 5.93
CA TYR A 89 -4.39 2.61 6.41
C TYR A 89 -4.83 1.17 6.46
N GLY A 90 -3.93 0.26 6.09
CA GLY A 90 -4.02 -1.16 6.40
C GLY A 90 -2.85 -1.60 7.28
N GLY A 91 -3.12 -2.55 8.17
CA GLY A 91 -2.09 -3.23 8.96
C GLY A 91 -1.51 -4.44 8.24
N GLY A 92 -0.86 -5.32 8.99
CA GLY A 92 -0.23 -6.54 8.45
C GLY A 92 1.19 -6.25 7.96
N ASP A 93 1.67 -7.06 7.04
CA ASP A 93 3.07 -7.05 6.61
C ASP A 93 3.30 -6.48 5.20
N PHE A 94 2.26 -6.15 4.43
CA PHE A 94 2.41 -5.60 3.07
C PHE A 94 3.34 -4.37 3.01
N GLY A 95 3.27 -3.45 3.98
CA GLY A 95 4.16 -2.30 4.04
C GLY A 95 5.64 -2.68 4.20
N ALA A 96 5.93 -3.71 4.99
CA ALA A 96 7.29 -4.24 5.12
C ALA A 96 7.78 -4.85 3.79
N TRP A 97 6.93 -5.59 3.09
CA TRP A 97 7.28 -6.18 1.79
C TRP A 97 7.51 -5.13 0.71
N LEU A 98 6.75 -4.04 0.72
CA LEU A 98 6.97 -2.91 -0.18
C LEU A 98 8.37 -2.29 0.03
N LYS A 99 8.77 -2.14 1.30
CA LYS A 99 10.11 -1.66 1.65
C LYS A 99 11.22 -2.59 1.23
N TRP A 100 11.02 -3.89 1.44
CA TRP A 100 11.96 -4.93 1.01
C TRP A 100 12.07 -5.03 -0.50
N ALA A 101 11.00 -4.69 -1.24
CA ALA A 101 11.04 -4.53 -2.69
C ALA A 101 11.80 -3.26 -3.14
N GLY A 102 12.20 -2.39 -2.21
CA GLY A 102 13.02 -1.21 -2.48
C GLY A 102 12.25 0.10 -2.64
N PHE A 103 10.96 0.14 -2.28
CA PHE A 103 10.09 1.28 -2.53
C PHE A 103 9.46 1.87 -1.26
N GLU A 104 9.31 3.19 -1.26
CA GLU A 104 8.47 3.92 -0.29
C GLU A 104 7.00 3.90 -0.73
N PHE A 105 6.77 4.08 -2.04
CA PHE A 105 5.47 4.24 -2.68
C PHE A 105 5.41 3.58 -4.05
N ILE A 106 4.20 3.22 -4.45
CA ILE A 106 3.80 2.90 -5.81
C ILE A 106 2.74 3.93 -6.21
N ILE A 107 2.96 4.62 -7.32
CA ILE A 107 2.00 5.56 -7.90
C ILE A 107 1.39 4.91 -9.14
N ILE A 108 0.08 4.67 -9.09
CA ILE A 108 -0.70 4.11 -10.20
C ILE A 108 -1.39 5.25 -10.94
N GLU A 109 -1.09 5.34 -12.23
CA GLU A 109 -1.61 6.33 -13.16
C GLU A 109 -2.47 5.68 -14.23
N ASP A 110 -3.43 6.46 -14.73
CA ASP A 110 -4.29 6.08 -15.84
C ASP A 110 -5.06 4.77 -15.59
N LYS A 111 -5.54 4.11 -16.65
CA LYS A 111 -6.42 2.96 -16.62
C LYS A 111 -6.01 1.90 -17.64
N ALA A 112 -5.95 0.65 -17.21
CA ALA A 112 -5.72 -0.48 -18.10
C ALA A 112 -6.94 -0.78 -18.98
N ALA A 113 -6.72 -1.28 -20.20
CA ALA A 113 -7.81 -1.66 -21.12
C ALA A 113 -8.66 -2.84 -20.62
N LYS A 114 -8.09 -3.70 -19.78
CA LYS A 114 -8.73 -4.88 -19.18
C LYS A 114 -8.29 -5.04 -17.72
N PRO A 115 -8.95 -5.91 -16.93
CA PRO A 115 -8.49 -6.24 -15.58
C PRO A 115 -7.03 -6.71 -15.54
N VAL A 116 -6.22 -6.08 -14.70
CA VAL A 116 -4.80 -6.42 -14.51
C VAL A 116 -4.40 -6.46 -13.05
N TYR A 117 -3.25 -7.06 -12.74
CA TYR A 117 -2.55 -6.91 -11.47
C TYR A 117 -1.09 -6.53 -11.72
N LEU A 118 -0.51 -5.76 -10.81
CA LEU A 118 0.92 -5.44 -10.82
C LEU A 118 1.67 -6.53 -10.05
N HIS A 119 2.72 -7.08 -10.64
CA HIS A 119 3.61 -8.04 -10.03
C HIS A 119 5.02 -7.46 -9.89
N ILE A 120 5.57 -7.50 -8.68
CA ILE A 120 6.90 -7.01 -8.34
C ILE A 120 7.68 -8.16 -7.74
N LYS A 121 8.78 -8.56 -8.40
CA LYS A 121 9.64 -9.66 -7.96
C LYS A 121 11.09 -9.41 -8.35
N ASP A 122 11.98 -9.41 -7.37
CA ASP A 122 13.44 -9.38 -7.58
C ASP A 122 13.91 -8.30 -8.59
N GLY A 123 13.38 -7.07 -8.46
CA GLY A 123 13.70 -5.95 -9.35
C GLY A 123 13.03 -5.99 -10.72
N LYS A 124 12.13 -6.95 -10.97
CA LYS A 124 11.28 -7.01 -12.17
C LYS A 124 9.85 -6.60 -11.84
N TYR A 125 9.25 -5.84 -12.76
CA TYR A 125 7.93 -5.26 -12.61
C TYR A 125 7.09 -5.60 -13.84
N GLU A 126 5.93 -6.20 -13.65
CA GLU A 126 5.08 -6.66 -14.75
C GLU A 126 3.61 -6.35 -14.48
N ILE A 127 2.90 -5.85 -15.49
CA ILE A 127 1.44 -5.75 -15.48
C ILE A 127 0.90 -7.03 -16.11
N ARG A 128 0.21 -7.85 -15.32
CA ARG A 128 -0.29 -9.17 -15.71
C ARG A 128 -1.81 -9.19 -15.77
N ASP A 129 -2.37 -10.10 -16.56
CA ASP A 129 -3.82 -10.27 -16.69
C ASP A 129 -4.46 -10.70 -15.37
N ALA A 130 -5.57 -10.05 -15.00
CA ALA A 130 -6.35 -10.38 -13.80
C ALA A 130 -7.78 -10.84 -14.12
N GLY A 131 -8.08 -11.17 -15.38
CA GLY A 131 -9.42 -11.58 -15.80
C GLY A 131 -9.92 -12.80 -15.02
N ALA A 132 -9.03 -13.76 -14.75
CA ALA A 132 -9.35 -14.96 -13.98
C ALA A 132 -9.74 -14.67 -12.52
N ILE A 133 -9.40 -13.51 -11.95
CA ILE A 133 -9.70 -13.13 -10.56
C ILE A 133 -10.62 -11.91 -10.44
N TRP A 134 -10.97 -11.25 -11.55
CA TRP A 134 -12.01 -10.22 -11.56
C TRP A 134 -13.37 -10.82 -11.20
N GLY A 135 -14.16 -10.13 -10.39
CA GLY A 135 -15.43 -10.67 -9.85
C GLY A 135 -15.26 -11.58 -8.63
N LYS A 136 -14.03 -12.02 -8.30
CA LYS A 136 -13.79 -12.86 -7.11
C LYS A 136 -13.70 -12.02 -5.84
N THR A 137 -14.15 -12.62 -4.73
CA THR A 137 -13.96 -12.07 -3.38
C THR A 137 -12.47 -11.86 -3.07
N THR A 138 -12.15 -10.99 -2.12
CA THR A 138 -10.76 -10.73 -1.72
C THR A 138 -10.07 -12.00 -1.20
N GLY A 139 -10.78 -12.87 -0.47
CA GLY A 139 -10.27 -14.16 -0.04
C GLY A 139 -9.89 -15.07 -1.21
N GLN A 140 -10.78 -15.21 -2.20
CA GLN A 140 -10.55 -16.03 -3.39
C GLN A 140 -9.41 -15.47 -4.26
N ALA A 141 -9.35 -14.15 -4.47
CA ALA A 141 -8.28 -13.52 -5.24
C ALA A 141 -6.91 -13.72 -4.58
N GLN A 142 -6.82 -13.57 -3.26
CA GLN A 142 -5.57 -13.82 -2.52
C GLN A 142 -5.17 -15.29 -2.55
N ALA A 143 -6.13 -16.22 -2.45
CA ALA A 143 -5.85 -17.65 -2.56
C ALA A 143 -5.30 -18.02 -3.94
N TYR A 144 -5.89 -17.47 -5.01
CA TYR A 144 -5.40 -17.62 -6.38
C TYR A 144 -3.96 -17.09 -6.52
N LEU A 145 -3.71 -15.85 -6.10
CA LEU A 145 -2.40 -15.21 -6.24
C LEU A 145 -1.31 -15.91 -5.40
N LYS A 146 -1.66 -16.49 -4.25
CA LYS A 146 -0.73 -17.33 -3.47
C LYS A 146 -0.43 -18.67 -4.13
N LYS A 147 -1.39 -19.25 -4.86
CA LYS A 147 -1.16 -20.47 -5.65
C LYS A 147 -0.23 -20.18 -6.82
N GLU A 148 -0.40 -19.03 -7.46
CA GLU A 148 0.38 -18.58 -8.62
C GLU A 148 1.82 -18.21 -8.24
N HIS A 149 2.00 -17.37 -7.20
CA HIS A 149 3.29 -16.76 -6.86
C HIS A 149 3.93 -17.34 -5.58
N GLY A 150 3.29 -18.35 -4.99
CA GLY A 150 3.76 -19.01 -3.77
C GLY A 150 3.33 -18.33 -2.46
N ALA A 151 3.48 -19.07 -1.36
CA ALA A 151 2.98 -18.67 -0.04
C ALA A 151 3.68 -17.44 0.56
N ARG A 152 4.87 -17.10 0.06
CA ARG A 152 5.63 -15.94 0.52
C ARG A 152 5.13 -14.63 -0.09
N ALA A 153 4.51 -14.65 -1.26
CA ALA A 153 3.98 -13.45 -1.89
C ALA A 153 3.05 -12.67 -0.94
N ARG A 154 3.20 -11.34 -0.95
CA ARG A 154 2.28 -10.42 -0.27
C ARG A 154 1.55 -9.58 -1.27
N MET A 155 0.30 -9.31 -0.97
CA MET A 155 -0.57 -8.64 -1.91
C MET A 155 -1.56 -7.74 -1.21
N VAL A 156 -1.98 -6.74 -1.97
CA VAL A 156 -3.22 -6.01 -1.74
C VAL A 156 -4.16 -6.29 -2.91
N CYS A 157 -5.46 -6.41 -2.64
CA CYS A 157 -6.45 -6.61 -3.68
C CYS A 157 -7.77 -5.95 -3.34
N ILE A 158 -8.59 -5.75 -4.38
CA ILE A 158 -9.97 -5.31 -4.27
C ILE A 158 -10.95 -6.48 -4.44
N GLY A 159 -12.19 -6.29 -4.00
CA GLY A 159 -13.28 -7.24 -4.16
C GLY A 159 -14.43 -6.70 -5.02
N PRO A 160 -15.54 -7.46 -5.16
CA PRO A 160 -16.64 -7.12 -6.06
C PRO A 160 -17.30 -5.76 -5.78
N ALA A 161 -17.34 -5.30 -4.53
CA ALA A 161 -17.86 -3.99 -4.19
C ALA A 161 -17.08 -2.86 -4.89
N ALA A 162 -15.76 -2.95 -4.93
CA ALA A 162 -14.91 -1.98 -5.61
C ALA A 162 -15.07 -2.09 -7.14
N GLU A 163 -15.08 -3.31 -7.67
CA GLU A 163 -15.26 -3.58 -9.11
C GLU A 163 -16.62 -3.06 -9.64
N LYS A 164 -17.65 -3.04 -8.79
CA LYS A 164 -18.96 -2.43 -9.04
C LYS A 164 -19.05 -0.95 -8.65
N LEU A 165 -17.91 -0.32 -8.39
CA LEU A 165 -17.76 1.10 -8.07
C LEU A 165 -18.55 1.60 -6.84
N VAL A 166 -18.76 0.76 -5.83
CA VAL A 166 -19.32 1.20 -4.53
C VAL A 166 -18.39 2.26 -3.93
N ARG A 167 -18.88 3.48 -3.69
CA ARG A 167 -18.06 4.66 -3.35
C ARG A 167 -17.21 4.53 -2.07
N TYR A 168 -17.51 3.58 -1.19
CA TYR A 168 -16.78 3.35 0.06
C TYR A 168 -16.01 2.01 0.06
N ALA A 169 -15.80 1.38 -1.09
CA ALA A 169 -15.05 0.13 -1.15
C ALA A 169 -13.57 0.34 -0.81
N GLY A 170 -13.00 -0.65 -0.11
CA GLY A 170 -11.62 -0.62 0.38
C GLY A 170 -10.67 -1.57 -0.36
N ILE A 171 -9.40 -1.52 0.06
CA ILE A 171 -8.32 -2.40 -0.40
C ILE A 171 -7.90 -3.30 0.74
N PHE A 172 -7.62 -4.58 0.46
CA PHE A 172 -7.41 -5.60 1.48
C PHE A 172 -6.08 -6.33 1.30
N SER A 173 -5.41 -6.63 2.42
CA SER A 173 -4.23 -7.49 2.51
C SER A 173 -4.38 -8.47 3.68
N GLY A 174 -4.44 -9.77 3.38
CA GLY A 174 -4.88 -10.79 4.32
C GLY A 174 -6.26 -10.46 4.89
N ARG A 175 -6.33 -10.20 6.20
CA ARG A 175 -7.53 -9.76 6.93
C ARG A 175 -7.52 -8.26 7.26
N ARG A 176 -6.56 -7.50 6.72
CA ARG A 176 -6.36 -6.08 7.01
C ARG A 176 -6.92 -5.24 5.87
N ALA A 177 -7.52 -4.10 6.21
CA ALA A 177 -8.23 -3.27 5.24
C ALA A 177 -7.78 -1.81 5.32
N ALA A 178 -7.45 -1.24 4.16
CA ALA A 178 -7.60 0.20 3.94
C ALA A 178 -9.06 0.45 3.53
N GLY A 179 -9.92 0.60 4.55
CA GLY A 179 -11.37 0.44 4.41
C GLY A 179 -12.22 1.70 4.21
N ARG A 180 -11.63 2.91 4.15
CA ARG A 180 -12.40 4.16 4.10
C ARG A 180 -12.04 5.04 2.91
N GLY A 181 -12.98 5.90 2.53
CA GLY A 181 -12.78 6.94 1.51
C GLY A 181 -12.75 6.44 0.07
N GLY A 182 -13.19 5.20 -0.20
CA GLY A 182 -13.36 4.70 -1.57
C GLY A 182 -12.06 4.42 -2.31
N THR A 183 -10.96 4.15 -1.60
CA THR A 183 -9.66 3.89 -2.22
C THR A 183 -9.67 2.63 -3.09
N GLY A 184 -10.44 1.60 -2.71
CA GLY A 184 -10.63 0.40 -3.53
C GLY A 184 -11.40 0.70 -4.81
N THR A 185 -12.36 1.61 -4.75
CA THR A 185 -13.14 2.06 -5.91
C THR A 185 -12.27 2.77 -6.94
N VAL A 186 -11.34 3.62 -6.49
CA VAL A 186 -10.34 4.23 -7.39
C VAL A 186 -9.42 3.17 -7.99
N MET A 187 -8.97 2.19 -7.20
CA MET A 187 -8.17 1.08 -7.74
C MET A 187 -8.93 0.29 -8.82
N ALA A 188 -10.22 0.07 -8.62
CA ALA A 188 -11.10 -0.59 -9.59
C ALA A 188 -11.37 0.24 -10.84
N SER A 189 -11.56 1.56 -10.73
CA SER A 189 -11.81 2.42 -11.90
C SER A 189 -10.65 2.40 -12.90
N LYS A 190 -9.45 2.10 -12.40
CA LYS A 190 -8.22 1.89 -13.16
C LYS A 190 -8.04 0.47 -13.73
N ASN A 191 -9.01 -0.43 -13.51
CA ASN A 191 -8.95 -1.85 -13.84
C ASN A 191 -7.81 -2.61 -13.13
N LEU A 192 -7.32 -2.11 -11.99
CA LEU A 192 -6.27 -2.77 -11.21
C LEU A 192 -6.90 -3.65 -10.12
N LYS A 193 -6.75 -4.97 -10.23
CA LYS A 193 -7.30 -5.94 -9.28
C LYS A 193 -6.43 -6.12 -8.04
N ALA A 194 -5.12 -6.13 -8.22
CA ALA A 194 -4.17 -6.40 -7.15
C ALA A 194 -2.79 -5.81 -7.41
N ILE A 195 -2.00 -5.69 -6.35
CA ILE A 195 -0.55 -5.50 -6.40
C ILE A 195 0.06 -6.64 -5.60
N VAL A 196 1.00 -7.37 -6.20
CA VAL A 196 1.67 -8.54 -5.63
C VAL A 196 3.15 -8.28 -5.55
N ILE A 197 3.74 -8.57 -4.40
CA ILE A 197 5.15 -8.34 -4.09
C ILE A 197 5.76 -9.64 -3.59
N GLU A 198 6.85 -10.03 -4.24
CA GLU A 198 7.82 -11.00 -3.78
C GLU A 198 9.16 -10.28 -3.56
N ALA A 199 9.65 -10.28 -2.32
CA ALA A 199 10.91 -9.64 -1.97
C ALA A 199 11.62 -10.43 -0.87
N ASN A 200 12.95 -10.39 -0.89
CA ASN A 200 13.77 -10.86 0.21
C ASN A 200 13.79 -9.81 1.32
N ARG A 201 13.76 -10.26 2.58
CA ARG A 201 13.87 -9.33 3.71
C ARG A 201 15.18 -8.55 3.59
N GLY A 202 15.08 -7.23 3.58
CA GLY A 202 16.22 -6.31 3.58
C GLY A 202 15.97 -5.19 4.58
N GLU A 203 16.93 -4.95 5.48
CA GLU A 203 16.84 -3.88 6.48
C GLU A 203 18.14 -3.07 6.40
N THR A 204 18.00 -1.80 6.02
CA THR A 204 19.12 -0.85 5.96
C THR A 204 18.89 0.20 7.05
N LEU A 205 19.71 0.16 8.10
CA LEU A 205 19.63 1.09 9.23
C LEU A 205 20.88 1.95 9.27
N ALA A 206 20.71 3.24 9.58
CA ALA A 206 21.83 4.16 9.75
C ALA A 206 22.71 3.79 10.97
N ASN A 207 22.08 3.32 12.05
CA ASN A 207 22.77 2.84 13.26
C ASN A 207 22.06 1.59 13.81
N PRO A 208 22.48 0.38 13.40
CA PRO A 208 21.84 -0.88 13.81
C PRO A 208 21.85 -1.12 15.33
N GLU A 209 22.95 -0.78 16.01
CA GLU A 209 23.10 -1.05 17.45
C GLU A 209 22.19 -0.17 18.30
N GLU A 210 22.16 1.15 18.02
CA GLU A 210 21.25 2.05 18.73
C GLU A 210 19.80 1.71 18.39
N PHE A 211 19.49 1.37 17.13
CA PHE A 211 18.14 0.97 16.75
C PHE A 211 17.67 -0.27 17.53
N LYS A 212 18.52 -1.29 17.66
CA LYS A 212 18.22 -2.50 18.45
C LYS A 212 17.96 -2.18 19.92
N LYS A 213 18.72 -1.25 20.51
CA LYS A 213 18.49 -0.76 21.87
C LYS A 213 17.14 -0.04 21.99
N LEU A 214 16.80 0.84 21.05
CA LEU A 214 15.50 1.52 21.01
C LEU A 214 14.34 0.54 20.84
N VAL A 215 14.48 -0.51 20.03
CA VAL A 215 13.46 -1.57 19.90
C VAL A 215 13.26 -2.32 21.22
N ARG A 216 14.33 -2.61 21.96
CA ARG A 216 14.19 -3.23 23.30
C ARG A 216 13.45 -2.30 24.27
N GLN A 217 13.77 -1.00 24.24
CA GLN A 217 13.07 0.00 25.05
C GLN A 217 11.58 0.11 24.65
N GLN A 218 11.28 0.11 23.35
CA GLN A 218 9.90 0.11 22.83
C GLN A 218 9.11 -1.10 23.33
N VAL A 219 9.68 -2.31 23.23
CA VAL A 219 9.04 -3.55 23.70
C VAL A 219 8.80 -3.51 25.20
N LYS A 220 9.77 -3.01 25.98
CA LYS A 220 9.62 -2.83 27.43
C LYS A 220 8.46 -1.87 27.73
N GLY A 221 8.45 -0.70 27.09
CA GLY A 221 7.40 0.31 27.26
C GLY A 221 6.01 -0.20 26.87
N TYR A 222 5.90 -1.05 25.84
CA TYR A 222 4.62 -1.69 25.50
C TYR A 222 4.14 -2.60 26.63
N LYS A 223 5.02 -3.44 27.20
CA LYS A 223 4.64 -4.39 28.26
C LYS A 223 4.25 -3.70 29.57
N GLU A 224 4.88 -2.57 29.87
CA GLU A 224 4.61 -1.78 31.08
C GLU A 224 3.38 -0.86 30.93
N GLY A 225 2.83 -0.71 29.72
CA GLY A 225 1.68 0.14 29.45
C GLY A 225 0.38 -0.42 30.01
N LEU A 226 -0.44 0.45 30.61
CA LEU A 226 -1.73 0.12 31.25
C LEU A 226 -2.71 -0.70 30.38
N GLY A 227 -2.61 -0.59 29.06
CA GLY A 227 -3.49 -1.32 28.13
C GLY A 227 -2.93 -2.64 27.60
N PHE A 228 -1.70 -3.03 27.96
CA PHE A 228 -1.02 -4.15 27.30
C PHE A 228 -1.77 -5.48 27.43
N ASP A 229 -2.10 -5.87 28.65
CA ASP A 229 -2.77 -7.15 28.92
C ASP A 229 -4.16 -7.17 28.28
N VAL A 230 -4.90 -6.06 28.42
CA VAL A 230 -6.23 -5.91 27.86
C VAL A 230 -6.15 -6.10 26.32
N PHE A 231 -5.32 -5.31 25.62
CA PHE A 231 -5.20 -5.40 24.16
C PHE A 231 -4.65 -6.74 23.66
N ARG A 232 -3.78 -7.40 24.44
CA ARG A 232 -3.27 -8.74 24.13
C ARG A 232 -4.39 -9.77 24.17
N ASP A 233 -5.22 -9.72 25.20
CA ASP A 233 -6.17 -10.80 25.51
C ASP A 233 -7.50 -10.63 24.77
N TYR A 234 -7.96 -9.39 24.57
CA TYR A 234 -9.28 -9.13 23.98
C TYR A 234 -9.23 -8.27 22.71
N GLY A 235 -8.07 -7.69 22.36
CA GLY A 235 -7.92 -6.91 21.13
C GLY A 235 -8.66 -5.56 21.18
N THR A 236 -9.30 -5.17 20.07
CA THR A 236 -9.90 -3.82 19.92
C THR A 236 -11.37 -3.73 20.32
N VAL A 237 -12.00 -4.84 20.70
CA VAL A 237 -13.44 -4.90 21.06
C VAL A 237 -13.70 -4.53 22.53
N MET A 238 -12.68 -3.96 23.19
CA MET A 238 -12.68 -3.52 24.58
C MET A 238 -13.12 -2.07 24.69
#